data_AF-A0A8J5IDV9-F1
#
_entry.id   AF-A0A8J5IDV9-F1
#
_cell.length_a   1.000
_cell.length_b   1.000
_cell.length_c   1.000
_cell.angle_alpha   90.00
_cell.angle_beta   90.00
_cell.angle_gamma   90.00
#
_symmetry.space_group_name_H-M   'P 1'
#
loop_
_entity.id
_entity.type
_entity.pdbx_description
1 polymer ?
#
loop_
_entity_poly.entity_id
_entity_poly.type
_entity_poly.pdbx_seq_one_letter_code
_entity_poly.pdbx_strand_id
1 'polypeptide(L)'
;MIDEAYKKAKVQQSPACRALVSRLEHAVMGEYNGGRRSYRTRAWIGDRYREISIELGAKERGKEMWMSVEIDGKRLLFVRRLRWKFGGNERLELDGGWIHFS
;
A
#
# COMPACT_ATOMS: atom_id res chain seq x y z
N MET A 1 6.44 31.51 -10.39
CA MET A 1 4.98 31.40 -10.66
C MET A 1 4.49 30.05 -10.13
N ILE A 2 4.43 29.87 -8.80
CA ILE A 2 4.09 28.58 -8.14
C ILE A 2 3.03 28.79 -7.02
N ASP A 3 2.50 30.00 -6.84
CA ASP A 3 1.74 30.40 -5.63
C ASP A 3 0.20 30.26 -5.71
N GLU A 4 -0.34 29.53 -6.69
CA GLU A 4 -1.80 29.45 -6.92
C GLU A 4 -2.40 28.06 -6.65
N ALA A 5 -1.81 27.25 -5.74
CA ALA A 5 -2.35 25.93 -5.38
C ALA A 5 -2.88 25.81 -3.94
N TYR A 6 -2.66 26.80 -3.07
CA TYR A 6 -2.91 26.68 -1.62
C TYR A 6 -4.14 27.43 -1.09
N LYS A 7 -5.14 27.71 -1.94
CA LYS A 7 -6.36 28.39 -1.49
C LYS A 7 -7.61 27.63 -1.91
N LYS A 8 -8.00 26.66 -1.08
CA LYS A 8 -9.37 26.44 -0.55
C LYS A 8 -9.56 24.98 -0.10
N ALA A 9 -9.38 24.74 1.19
CA ALA A 9 -9.98 23.59 1.88
C ALA A 9 -10.19 23.92 3.36
N LYS A 10 -10.96 24.98 3.65
CA LYS A 10 -11.61 25.12 4.95
C LYS A 10 -12.91 24.31 4.90
N VAL A 11 -12.86 23.08 5.38
CA VAL A 11 -14.07 22.32 5.72
C VAL A 11 -13.94 21.89 7.17
N GLN A 12 -15.00 22.20 7.90
CA GLN A 12 -15.20 22.04 9.33
C GLN A 12 -14.99 20.57 9.75
N GLN A 13 -14.07 20.31 10.68
CA GLN A 13 -13.77 18.97 11.17
C GLN A 13 -14.94 18.44 11.99
N SER A 14 -15.64 17.42 11.49
CA SER A 14 -16.55 16.60 12.28
C SER A 14 -15.73 15.56 13.08
N PRO A 15 -15.95 15.43 14.40
CA PRO A 15 -15.19 14.50 15.22
C PRO A 15 -15.76 13.09 15.13
N ALA A 16 -15.50 12.38 14.03
CA ALA A 16 -15.56 10.90 13.94
C ALA A 16 -15.26 10.34 12.54
N CYS A 17 -14.90 11.15 11.54
CA CYS A 17 -14.45 10.57 10.27
C CYS A 17 -13.01 10.06 10.45
N ARG A 18 -12.87 8.74 10.68
CA ARG A 18 -11.64 8.01 10.32
C ARG A 18 -11.49 8.14 8.80
N ALA A 19 -10.97 9.28 8.35
CA ALA A 19 -10.76 9.55 6.95
C ALA A 19 -9.86 8.44 6.39
N LEU A 20 -10.39 7.65 5.45
CA LEU A 20 -9.58 6.77 4.64
C LEU A 20 -8.71 7.70 3.79
N VAL A 21 -7.50 8.00 4.27
CA VAL A 21 -6.54 8.78 3.51
C VAL A 21 -5.85 7.81 2.57
N SER A 22 -6.36 7.69 1.34
CA SER A 22 -5.59 7.08 0.27
C SER A 22 -4.39 8.01 -0.01
N ARG A 23 -3.19 7.54 0.32
CA ARG A 23 -1.94 8.24 0.00
C ARG A 23 -1.28 7.49 -1.14
N LEU A 24 -1.23 8.12 -2.31
CA LEU A 24 -0.44 7.62 -3.42
C LEU A 24 1.03 7.93 -3.16
N GLU A 25 1.79 6.93 -2.71
CA GLU A 25 3.23 7.02 -2.58
C GLU A 25 3.91 6.29 -3.75
N HIS A 26 4.81 6.97 -4.46
CA HIS A 26 5.65 6.33 -5.45
C HIS A 26 6.82 5.62 -4.75
N ALA A 27 6.82 4.29 -4.77
CA ALA A 27 7.95 3.51 -4.30
C ALA A 27 9.08 3.54 -5.33
N VAL A 28 9.99 4.51 -5.21
CA VAL A 28 11.24 4.50 -5.99
C VAL A 28 12.19 3.47 -5.39
N MET A 29 12.47 2.42 -6.16
CA MET A 29 13.48 1.40 -5.83
C MET A 29 14.77 1.82 -6.54
N GLY A 30 15.72 2.40 -5.80
CA GLY A 30 16.95 2.96 -6.36
C GLY A 30 17.92 1.90 -6.90
N GLU A 31 18.86 2.35 -7.74
CA GLU A 31 19.93 1.56 -8.36
C GLU A 31 21.05 1.19 -7.37
N TYR A 32 20.71 0.67 -6.20
CA TYR A 32 21.70 0.15 -5.25
C TYR A 32 21.30 -1.27 -4.84
N ASN A 33 22.06 -2.24 -5.34
CA ASN A 33 22.17 -3.63 -4.87
C ASN A 33 20.89 -4.27 -4.29
N GLY A 34 19.94 -4.64 -5.16
CA GLY A 34 18.88 -5.58 -4.78
C GLY A 34 17.95 -5.07 -3.68
N GLY A 35 17.70 -3.76 -3.65
CA GLY A 35 16.91 -3.09 -2.62
C GLY A 35 15.57 -3.76 -2.36
N ARG A 36 15.40 -4.26 -1.14
CA ARG A 36 14.11 -4.68 -0.58
C ARG A 36 13.54 -3.50 0.21
N ARG A 37 12.24 -3.22 0.05
CA ARG A 37 11.52 -2.26 0.89
C ARG A 37 10.37 -2.97 1.56
N SER A 38 10.20 -2.75 2.85
CA SER A 38 9.08 -3.28 3.62
C SER A 38 8.28 -2.16 4.25
N TYR A 39 6.96 -2.32 4.23
CA TYR A 39 6.00 -1.48 4.91
C TYR A 39 5.23 -2.36 5.87
N ARG A 40 5.02 -1.88 7.09
CA ARG A 40 4.21 -2.56 8.09
C ARG A 40 3.27 -1.57 8.74
N THR A 41 2.03 -1.98 8.91
CA THR A 41 1.02 -1.21 9.62
C THR A 41 0.08 -2.15 10.35
N ARG A 42 -0.71 -1.62 11.29
CA ARG A 42 -1.76 -2.36 11.98
C ARG A 42 -3.09 -1.71 11.68
N ALA A 43 -4.05 -2.51 11.27
CA ALA A 43 -5.41 -2.06 11.01
C ALA A 43 -6.43 -2.97 11.70
N TRP A 44 -7.57 -2.41 12.08
CA TRP A 44 -8.70 -3.18 12.58
C TRP A 44 -9.38 -3.87 11.40
N ILE A 45 -9.25 -5.20 11.29
CA ILE A 45 -9.82 -5.99 10.19
C ILE A 45 -10.59 -7.17 10.80
N GLY A 46 -11.88 -7.25 10.48
CA GLY A 46 -12.80 -8.17 11.13
C GLY A 46 -13.04 -7.75 12.58
N ASP A 47 -12.68 -8.63 13.51
CA ASP A 47 -12.91 -8.49 14.95
C ASP A 47 -11.65 -8.12 15.75
N ARG A 48 -10.50 -7.92 15.08
CA ARG A 48 -9.22 -7.66 15.76
C ARG A 48 -8.29 -6.75 14.97
N TYR A 49 -7.28 -6.20 15.66
CA TYR A 49 -6.14 -5.59 14.99
C TYR A 49 -5.27 -6.65 14.35
N ARG A 50 -5.02 -6.51 13.05
CA ARG A 50 -4.12 -7.36 12.28
C ARG A 50 -2.91 -6.59 11.80
N GLU A 51 -1.77 -7.26 11.76
CA GLU A 51 -0.57 -6.71 11.13
C GLU A 51 -0.66 -6.92 9.63
N ILE A 52 -0.53 -5.84 8.86
CA ILE A 52 -0.41 -5.88 7.41
C ILE A 52 1.04 -5.58 7.07
N SER A 53 1.66 -6.46 6.30
CA SER A 53 2.99 -6.24 5.75
C SER A 53 2.94 -6.21 4.23
N ILE A 54 3.66 -5.25 3.63
CA ILE A 54 3.87 -5.16 2.20
C ILE A 54 5.37 -5.17 1.97
N GLU A 55 5.85 -6.10 1.15
CA GLU A 55 7.24 -6.18 0.79
C GLU A 55 7.41 -6.01 -0.70
N LEU A 56 8.36 -5.16 -1.09
CA LEU A 56 8.80 -4.94 -2.45
C LEU A 56 10.24 -5.41 -2.56
N GLY A 57 10.60 -6.04 -3.66
CA GLY A 57 12.01 -6.31 -3.95
C GLY A 57 12.30 -6.35 -5.44
N ALA A 58 13.58 -6.23 -5.76
CA ALA A 58 14.11 -6.43 -7.10
C ALA A 58 15.11 -7.59 -7.12
N LYS A 59 15.00 -8.46 -8.12
CA LYS A 59 16.01 -9.43 -8.50
C LYS A 59 16.74 -8.95 -9.76
N GLU A 60 17.93 -9.51 -10.00
CA GLU A 60 18.75 -9.27 -11.20
C GLU A 60 18.92 -7.78 -11.56
N ARG A 61 19.47 -6.99 -10.62
CA ARG A 61 19.72 -5.55 -10.81
C ARG A 61 18.50 -4.77 -11.33
N GLY A 62 17.30 -5.06 -10.82
CA GLY A 62 16.09 -4.30 -11.17
C GLY A 62 15.29 -4.84 -12.35
N LYS A 63 15.71 -5.93 -13.00
CA LYS A 63 14.98 -6.52 -14.14
C LYS A 63 13.69 -7.23 -13.74
N GLU A 64 13.65 -7.84 -12.56
CA GLU A 64 12.45 -8.48 -12.03
C GLU A 64 12.08 -7.86 -10.68
N MET A 65 11.09 -6.98 -10.68
CA MET A 65 10.47 -6.47 -9.46
C MET A 65 9.38 -7.44 -8.98
N TRP A 66 9.18 -7.52 -7.67
CA TRP A 66 8.13 -8.33 -7.05
C TRP A 66 7.52 -7.60 -5.87
N MET A 67 6.29 -8.00 -5.53
CA MET A 67 5.58 -7.53 -4.35
C MET A 67 4.93 -8.71 -3.61
N SER A 68 4.98 -8.68 -2.28
CA SER A 68 4.26 -9.59 -1.38
C SER A 68 3.36 -8.79 -0.46
N VAL A 69 2.14 -9.26 -0.21
CA VAL A 69 1.26 -8.74 0.85
C VAL A 69 0.94 -9.87 1.80
N GLU A 70 1.12 -9.62 3.08
CA GLU A 70 0.82 -10.58 4.14
C GLU A 70 -0.04 -9.93 5.23
N ILE A 71 -0.87 -10.75 5.85
CA ILE A 71 -1.66 -10.39 7.02
C ILE A 71 -1.37 -11.40 8.12
N ASP A 72 -0.97 -10.91 9.29
CA ASP A 72 -0.56 -11.73 10.44
C ASP A 72 0.49 -12.80 10.03
N GLY A 73 1.42 -12.43 9.15
CA GLY A 73 2.48 -13.30 8.62
C GLY A 73 2.01 -14.33 7.57
N LYS A 74 0.73 -14.35 7.20
CA LYS A 74 0.21 -15.19 6.11
C LYS A 74 0.20 -14.42 4.80
N ARG A 75 0.94 -14.91 3.81
CA ARG A 75 1.01 -14.31 2.48
C ARG A 75 -0.29 -14.51 1.70
N LEU A 76 -0.92 -13.42 1.32
CA LEU A 76 -2.20 -13.40 0.58
C LEU A 76 -2.02 -13.09 -0.89
N LEU A 77 -1.04 -12.24 -1.23
CA LEU A 77 -0.77 -11.84 -2.60
C LEU A 77 0.73 -11.90 -2.86
N PHE A 78 1.10 -12.44 -4.02
CA PHE A 78 2.46 -12.37 -4.52
C PHE A 78 2.45 -12.05 -6.02
N VAL A 79 2.97 -10.88 -6.37
CA VAL A 79 3.08 -10.42 -7.76
C VAL A 79 4.54 -10.50 -8.20
N ARG A 80 4.79 -11.26 -9.26
CA ARG A 80 6.10 -11.33 -9.93
C ARG A 80 6.13 -10.45 -11.15
N ARG A 81 7.33 -10.02 -11.56
CA ARG A 81 7.56 -9.14 -12.72
C ARG A 81 6.63 -7.93 -12.67
N LEU A 82 6.61 -7.27 -11.51
CA LEU A 82 5.81 -6.08 -11.26
C LEU A 82 6.25 -4.97 -12.23
N ARG A 83 5.45 -4.72 -13.26
CA ARG A 83 5.68 -3.65 -14.26
C ARG A 83 4.56 -2.60 -14.26
N TRP A 84 3.63 -2.68 -13.31
CA TRP A 84 2.34 -1.99 -13.35
C TRP A 84 2.17 -0.95 -12.23
N LYS A 85 1.09 -0.18 -12.33
CA LYS A 85 0.54 0.64 -11.23
C LYS A 85 -0.71 -0.09 -10.72
N PHE A 86 -0.83 -0.25 -9.40
CA PHE A 86 -2.08 -0.74 -8.79
C PHE A 86 -3.18 0.27 -9.09
N GLY A 87 -4.30 -0.21 -9.64
CA GLY A 87 -5.41 0.62 -10.07
C GLY A 87 -6.34 1.02 -8.92
N GLY A 88 -6.12 0.46 -7.74
CA GLY A 88 -6.97 0.73 -6.57
C GLY A 88 -8.31 -0.01 -6.63
N ASN A 89 -8.37 -1.15 -7.32
CA ASN A 89 -9.57 -1.99 -7.43
C ASN A 89 -9.30 -3.47 -7.09
N GLU A 90 -8.09 -3.79 -6.64
CA GLU A 90 -7.72 -5.13 -6.28
C GLU A 90 -8.40 -5.55 -4.97
N ARG A 91 -8.95 -6.77 -4.93
CA ARG A 91 -9.63 -7.35 -3.77
C ARG A 91 -8.94 -8.65 -3.35
N LEU A 92 -8.69 -8.80 -2.05
CA LEU A 92 -8.16 -10.04 -1.47
C LEU A 92 -9.16 -10.61 -0.48
N GLU A 93 -9.36 -11.92 -0.50
CA GLU A 93 -10.18 -12.62 0.48
C GLU A 93 -9.36 -12.94 1.73
N LEU A 94 -9.89 -12.59 2.90
CA LEU A 94 -9.32 -12.92 4.20
C LEU A 94 -10.45 -13.38 5.12
N ASP A 95 -10.36 -14.61 5.63
CA ASP A 95 -11.29 -15.19 6.61
C ASP A 95 -12.78 -14.99 6.26
N GLY A 96 -13.12 -15.11 4.97
CA GLY A 96 -14.50 -14.97 4.46
C GLY A 96 -14.96 -13.53 4.20
N GLY A 97 -14.08 -12.53 4.36
CA GLY A 97 -14.33 -11.13 4.00
C GLY A 97 -13.39 -10.62 2.89
N TRP A 98 -13.74 -9.49 2.26
CA TRP A 98 -12.93 -8.87 1.20
C TRP A 98 -12.19 -7.63 1.71
N ILE A 99 -10.90 -7.56 1.43
CA ILE A 99 -10.09 -6.35 1.61
C ILE A 99 -9.94 -5.67 0.26
N HIS A 100 -10.36 -4.42 0.19
CA HIS A 100 -10.21 -3.57 -0.99
C HIS A 100 -8.95 -2.72 -0.87
N PHE A 101 -8.10 -2.75 -1.89
CA PHE A 101 -6.95 -1.85 -2.02
C PHE A 101 -7.37 -0.68 -2.91
N SER A 102 -7.27 0.56 -2.41
CA SER A 102 -7.61 1.82 -3.12
C SER A 102 -6.51 2.86 -3.00
#